data_AF-A0A1J5PB01-F1
#
_entry.id   AF-A0A1J5PB01-F1
#
_cell.length_a   1.000
_cell.length_b   1.000
_cell.length_c   1.000
_cell.angle_alpha   90.00
_cell.angle_beta   90.00
_cell.angle_gamma   90.00
#
_symmetry.space_group_name_H-M   'P 1'
#
loop_
_entity.id
_entity.type
_entity.pdbx_description
1 polymer ?
#
loop_
_entity_poly.entity_id
_entity_poly.type
_entity_poly.pdbx_seq_one_letter_code
_entity_poly.pdbx_strand_id
1 'polypeptide(L)'
;MTPEHAQVAENLAAWTVLEAFDKPFVTAFSDADPVSGGGDKVFQARVPGTKGQPHVILHGGHFLQEDSPAEIVDLVDALAARAHGKKG
;
A
#
# COMPACT_ATOMS: atom_id res chain seq x y z
N MET A 1 2.93 0.49 23.68
CA MET A 1 4.12 0.00 22.96
C MET A 1 5.32 0.62 23.63
N THR A 2 6.23 -0.20 24.17
CA THR A 2 7.48 0.31 24.75
C THR A 2 8.63 0.09 23.75
N PRO A 3 9.70 0.90 23.81
CA PRO A 3 10.83 0.80 22.89
C PRO A 3 11.55 -0.57 22.91
N GLU A 4 11.37 -1.36 23.97
CA GLU A 4 12.11 -2.61 24.19
C GLU A 4 11.47 -3.83 23.53
N HIS A 5 10.30 -3.70 22.91
CA HIS A 5 9.74 -4.78 22.11
C HIS A 5 10.53 -4.92 20.80
N ALA A 6 11.12 -6.09 20.54
CA ALA A 6 11.92 -6.36 19.34
C ALA A 6 11.21 -5.96 18.02
N GLN A 7 9.88 -6.12 17.97
CA GLN A 7 9.04 -5.73 16.84
C GLN A 7 9.09 -4.22 16.52
N VAL A 8 9.38 -3.35 17.49
CA VAL A 8 9.51 -1.91 17.25
C VAL A 8 10.78 -1.60 16.46
N ALA A 9 11.92 -2.19 16.85
CA ALA A 9 13.19 -2.00 16.14
C ALA A 9 13.13 -2.56 14.71
N GLU A 10 12.52 -3.74 14.54
CA GLU A 10 12.33 -4.37 13.22
C GLU A 10 11.41 -3.52 12.33
N ASN A 11 10.29 -3.01 12.86
CA ASN A 11 9.39 -2.14 12.10
C ASN A 11 10.07 -0.83 11.67
N LEU A 12 10.88 -0.23 12.54
CA LEU A 12 11.65 0.97 12.20
C LEU A 12 12.66 0.70 11.07
N ALA A 13 13.36 -0.44 11.13
CA ALA A 13 14.29 -0.85 10.08
C ALA A 13 13.56 -1.11 8.74
N ALA A 14 12.39 -1.73 8.78
CA ALA A 14 11.56 -1.94 7.59
C ALA A 14 11.10 -0.62 6.95
N TRP A 15 10.75 0.39 7.76
CA TRP A 15 10.40 1.72 7.26
C TRP A 15 11.54 2.37 6.48
N THR A 16 12.79 2.23 6.93
CA THR A 16 13.96 2.73 6.19
C THR A 16 14.07 2.11 4.79
N VAL A 17 13.74 0.82 4.65
CA VAL A 17 13.72 0.14 3.34
C VAL A 17 12.58 0.65 2.47
N LEU A 18 11.38 0.82 3.04
CA LEU A 18 10.22 1.35 2.32
C LEU A 18 10.43 2.80 1.86
N GLU A 19 11.09 3.64 2.65
CA GLU A 19 11.42 5.01 2.27
C GLU A 19 12.42 5.11 1.10
N ALA A 20 13.18 4.04 0.83
CA ALA A 20 14.05 3.94 -0.33
C ALA A 20 13.39 3.23 -1.53
N PHE A 21 12.16 2.72 -1.39
CA PHE A 21 11.49 1.94 -2.43
C PHE A 21 10.89 2.84 -3.51
N ASP A 22 11.42 2.77 -4.73
CA ASP A 22 11.09 3.65 -5.87
C ASP A 22 10.38 2.94 -7.05
N LYS A 23 10.14 1.63 -6.91
CA LYS A 23 9.35 0.84 -7.87
C LYS A 23 7.85 1.10 -7.69
N PRO A 24 7.01 0.82 -8.69
CA PRO A 24 5.57 1.09 -8.60
C PRO A 24 4.94 0.54 -7.32
N PHE A 25 4.31 1.43 -6.54
CA PHE A 25 3.62 1.11 -5.29
C PHE A 25 2.23 1.75 -5.32
N VAL A 26 1.17 0.94 -5.29
CA VAL A 26 -0.23 1.43 -5.26
C VAL A 26 -0.84 1.13 -3.89
N THR A 27 -1.76 1.98 -3.45
CA THR A 27 -2.59 1.75 -2.26
C THR A 27 -4.05 1.62 -2.73
N ALA A 28 -4.75 0.64 -2.15
CA ALA A 28 -6.15 0.31 -2.43
C ALA A 28 -6.83 -0.01 -1.10
N PHE A 29 -7.09 1.02 -0.28
CA PHE A 29 -7.68 0.86 1.05
C PHE A 29 -9.21 0.91 0.97
N SER A 30 -9.89 0.46 2.01
CA SER A 30 -11.34 0.45 2.10
C SER A 30 -11.89 1.78 2.65
N ASP A 31 -13.12 2.14 2.24
CA ASP A 31 -13.89 3.27 2.77
C ASP A 31 -14.55 2.99 4.14
N ALA A 32 -14.69 1.72 4.52
CA ALA A 32 -15.39 1.26 5.72
C ALA A 32 -14.57 0.29 6.61
N ASP A 33 -13.24 0.43 6.64
CA ASP A 33 -12.37 -0.27 7.59
C ASP A 33 -11.83 0.68 8.69
N PRO A 34 -12.44 0.72 9.89
CA PRO A 34 -11.99 1.58 10.98
C PRO A 34 -10.65 1.16 11.58
N VAL A 35 -10.17 -0.07 11.31
CA VAL A 35 -8.90 -0.57 11.86
C VAL A 35 -7.71 -0.05 11.05
N SER A 36 -7.81 -0.04 9.72
CA SER A 36 -6.73 0.38 8.82
C SER A 36 -6.95 1.74 8.13
N GLY A 37 -8.13 2.34 8.32
CA GLY A 37 -8.53 3.60 7.69
C GLY A 37 -7.50 4.72 7.84
N GLY A 38 -7.12 5.33 6.72
CA GLY A 38 -6.14 6.42 6.66
C GLY A 38 -4.67 5.98 6.65
N GLY A 39 -4.38 4.67 6.73
CA GLY A 39 -3.02 4.13 6.65
C GLY A 39 -2.36 4.38 5.28
N ASP A 40 -3.15 4.45 4.22
CA ASP A 40 -2.73 4.77 2.85
C ASP A 40 -1.88 6.05 2.77
N LYS A 41 -2.30 7.10 3.49
CA LYS A 41 -1.65 8.42 3.46
C LYS A 41 -0.19 8.36 3.93
N VAL A 42 0.12 7.53 4.92
CA VAL A 42 1.49 7.40 5.46
C VAL A 42 2.42 6.78 4.41
N PHE A 43 1.95 5.76 3.70
CA PHE A 43 2.72 5.16 2.60
C PHE A 43 2.90 6.14 1.45
N GLN A 44 1.84 6.81 1.02
CA GLN A 44 1.88 7.78 -0.08
C GLN A 44 2.81 8.98 0.22
N ALA A 45 2.92 9.38 1.49
CA ALA A 45 3.80 10.47 1.90
C ALA A 45 5.29 10.07 1.94
N ARG A 46 5.60 8.82 2.34
CA ARG A 46 6.96 8.40 2.68
C ARG A 46 7.64 7.52 1.63
N VAL A 47 6.88 6.75 0.86
CA VAL A 47 7.41 5.77 -0.10
C VAL A 47 7.49 6.39 -1.49
N PRO A 48 8.69 6.61 -2.08
CA PRO A 48 8.83 7.27 -3.39
C PRO A 48 8.06 6.61 -4.52
N GLY A 49 7.98 5.27 -4.50
CA GLY A 49 7.30 4.44 -5.50
C GLY A 49 5.80 4.69 -5.64
N THR A 50 5.19 5.42 -4.69
CA THR A 50 3.77 5.80 -4.72
C THR A 50 3.48 6.99 -5.62
N LYS A 51 4.48 7.85 -5.86
CA LYS A 51 4.29 9.10 -6.60
C LYS A 51 3.78 8.83 -8.02
N GLY A 52 2.67 9.48 -8.36
CA GLY A 52 2.03 9.38 -9.68
C GLY A 52 1.38 8.03 -9.98
N GLN A 53 1.18 7.18 -8.97
CA GLN A 53 0.45 5.92 -9.12
C GLN A 53 -1.07 6.14 -8.94
N PRO A 54 -1.92 5.33 -9.60
CA PRO A 54 -3.37 5.45 -9.49
C PRO A 54 -3.88 4.82 -8.19
N HIS A 55 -3.73 5.53 -7.06
CA HIS A 55 -4.29 5.11 -5.77
C HIS A 55 -5.82 5.16 -5.80
N VAL A 56 -6.45 4.22 -5.12
CA VAL A 56 -7.92 4.13 -5.03
C VAL A 56 -8.35 3.87 -3.60
N ILE A 57 -9.55 4.33 -3.26
CA ILE A 57 -10.29 3.85 -2.10
C ILE A 57 -11.43 3.00 -2.64
N LEU A 58 -11.50 1.74 -2.22
CA LEU A 58 -12.49 0.76 -2.66
C LEU A 58 -13.64 0.69 -1.66
N HIS A 59 -14.80 0.26 -2.14
CA HIS A 59 -15.96 0.05 -1.29
C HIS A 59 -15.87 -1.29 -0.57
N GLY A 60 -16.03 -1.31 0.74
CA GLY A 60 -16.06 -2.56 1.50
C GLY A 60 -15.54 -2.42 2.92
N GLY A 61 -15.62 -3.49 3.69
CA GLY A 61 -15.10 -3.55 5.06
C GLY A 61 -13.64 -3.96 5.16
N HIS A 62 -13.27 -4.52 6.31
CA HIS A 62 -11.91 -5.00 6.57
C HIS A 62 -11.48 -6.14 5.63
N PHE A 63 -12.41 -7.03 5.26
CA PHE A 63 -12.18 -8.11 4.30
C PHE A 63 -12.50 -7.65 2.88
N LEU A 64 -11.80 -6.61 2.43
CA LEU A 64 -12.07 -5.89 1.17
C LEU A 64 -12.17 -6.80 -0.07
N GLN A 65 -11.45 -7.92 -0.08
CA GLN A 65 -11.53 -8.91 -1.16
C GLN A 65 -12.89 -9.60 -1.30
N GLU A 66 -13.74 -9.59 -0.28
CA GLU A 66 -15.10 -10.14 -0.37
C GLU A 66 -16.07 -9.14 -0.99
N ASP A 67 -15.83 -7.84 -0.78
CA ASP A 67 -16.70 -6.75 -1.22
C ASP A 67 -16.32 -6.19 -2.61
N SER A 68 -15.02 -6.08 -2.91
CA SER A 68 -14.48 -5.53 -4.16
C SER A 68 -13.46 -6.46 -4.85
N PRO A 69 -13.79 -7.75 -5.11
CA PRO A 69 -12.83 -8.70 -5.68
C PRO A 69 -12.37 -8.31 -7.09
N ALA A 70 -13.28 -7.83 -7.95
CA ALA A 70 -12.98 -7.51 -9.34
C ALA A 70 -12.04 -6.31 -9.44
N GLU A 71 -12.33 -5.25 -8.68
CA GLU A 71 -11.53 -4.03 -8.63
C GLU A 71 -10.10 -4.30 -8.11
N ILE A 72 -9.95 -5.21 -7.15
CA ILE A 72 -8.63 -5.64 -6.68
C ILE A 72 -7.86 -6.34 -7.80
N VAL A 73 -8.49 -7.27 -8.52
CA VAL A 73 -7.85 -7.98 -9.64
C VAL A 73 -7.42 -7.00 -10.72
N ASP A 74 -8.31 -6.11 -11.15
CA ASP A 74 -8.01 -5.10 -12.17
C ASP A 74 -6.83 -4.20 -11.76
N LEU A 75 -6.78 -3.82 -10.48
CA LEU A 75 -5.70 -3.00 -9.94
C LEU A 75 -4.36 -3.72 -9.94
N VAL A 76 -4.35 -5.00 -9.54
CA VAL A 76 -3.14 -5.84 -9.52
C VAL A 76 -2.64 -6.10 -10.94
N ASP A 77 -3.52 -6.45 -11.88
CA ASP A 77 -3.17 -6.67 -13.28
C ASP A 77 -2.58 -5.41 -13.91
N ALA A 78 -3.20 -4.26 -13.66
CA ALA A 78 -2.71 -2.98 -14.15
C ALA A 78 -1.36 -2.62 -13.52
N LEU A 79 -1.13 -2.93 -12.24
CA LEU A 79 0.15 -2.72 -11.57
C LEU A 79 1.25 -3.61 -12.16
N ALA A 80 0.96 -4.89 -12.39
CA ALA A 80 1.89 -5.83 -13.00
C ALA A 80 2.31 -5.35 -14.41
N ALA A 81 1.34 -4.95 -15.24
CA ALA A 81 1.61 -4.41 -16.57
C ALA A 81 2.55 -3.17 -16.52
N ARG A 82 2.32 -2.24 -15.58
CA ARG A 82 3.18 -1.06 -15.37
C ARG A 82 4.59 -1.43 -14.88
N ALA A 83 4.69 -2.40 -13.97
CA ALA A 83 5.97 -2.85 -13.43
C ALA A 83 6.84 -3.52 -14.50
N HIS A 84 6.23 -4.26 -15.43
CA HIS A 84 6.93 -4.91 -16.54
C HIS A 84 7.23 -3.97 -17.72
N GLY A 85 6.42 -2.91 -17.92
CA GLY A 85 6.64 -1.91 -18.97
C GLY A 85 7.78 -0.91 -18.67
N LYS A 86 8.22 -0.80 -17.41
CA LYS A 86 9.31 0.10 -16.98
C LYS A 86 10.69 -0.55 -17.16
N LYS A 87 10.99 -1.06 -18.36
CA LYS A 87 12.38 -1.33 -18.80
C LYS A 87 12.86 -0.12 -19.60
N GLY A 88 13.37 0.89 -18.88
CA GLY A 88 14.29 1.88 -19.44
C GLY A 88 15.70 1.33 -19.41
#